data_AF-A0A0V0YS31-F1
#
_entry.id   AF-A0A0V0YS31-F1
#
_cell.length_a   1.000
_cell.length_b   1.000
_cell.length_c   1.000
_cell.angle_alpha   90.00
_cell.angle_beta   90.00
_cell.angle_gamma   90.00
#
_symmetry.space_group_name_H-M   'P 1'
#
loop_
_entity.id
_entity.type
_entity.pdbx_description
1 polymer ?
#
loop_
_entity_poly.entity_id
_entity_poly.type
_entity_poly.pdbx_seq_one_letter_code
_entity_poly.pdbx_strand_id
1 'polypeptide(L)'
;LYSDWDLLPPKQIKDPDAKKPEDWDDKEYIPDPEDTKPEGYDDIPKEIADADAKKPEDWDDEEDGEWTPPTIPNPEYKGPWTQKKIKNPNYKGKWKAPLIDNPDFKDDADLYVFPNLKYVGIELWQ
;
A
#
# COMPACT_ATOMS: atom_id res chain seq x y z
N LEU A 1 9.08 -37.43 -6.46
CA LEU A 1 8.59 -37.67 -7.84
C LEU A 1 7.40 -36.78 -8.18
N TYR A 2 6.21 -36.97 -7.57
CA TYR A 2 5.04 -36.11 -7.81
C TYR A 2 5.24 -34.63 -7.44
N SER A 3 6.21 -34.33 -6.58
CA SER A 3 6.57 -32.97 -6.14
C SER A 3 7.55 -32.25 -7.06
N ASP A 4 8.21 -33.01 -7.96
CA ASP A 4 9.38 -32.53 -8.69
C ASP A 4 9.01 -32.13 -10.13
N TRP A 5 7.80 -32.48 -10.58
CA TRP A 5 7.28 -32.24 -11.92
C TRP A 5 5.77 -31.91 -11.85
N ASP A 6 5.33 -30.88 -12.57
CA ASP A 6 3.93 -30.42 -12.64
C ASP A 6 3.07 -31.33 -13.56
N LEU A 7 3.02 -32.63 -13.25
CA LEU A 7 2.29 -33.63 -14.06
C LEU A 7 0.84 -33.81 -13.63
N LEU A 8 0.53 -33.54 -12.36
CA LEU A 8 -0.81 -33.62 -11.80
C LEU A 8 -1.23 -32.23 -11.33
N PRO A 9 -2.54 -31.92 -11.34
CA PRO A 9 -3.03 -30.71 -10.71
C PRO A 9 -2.65 -30.69 -9.22
N PRO A 10 -2.56 -29.51 -8.57
CA PRO A 10 -2.13 -29.42 -7.18
C PRO A 10 -3.11 -30.16 -6.27
N LYS A 11 -2.61 -30.80 -5.22
CA LYS A 11 -3.44 -31.53 -4.23
C LYS A 11 -4.46 -30.65 -3.52
N GLN A 12 -4.09 -29.39 -3.28
CA GLN A 12 -4.94 -28.42 -2.63
C GLN A 12 -5.02 -27.14 -3.46
N ILE A 13 -6.22 -26.60 -3.57
CA ILE A 13 -6.50 -25.32 -4.21
C ILE A 13 -7.06 -24.35 -3.18
N LYS A 14 -6.97 -23.05 -3.45
CA LYS A 14 -7.69 -22.06 -2.65
C LYS A 14 -9.18 -22.26 -2.90
N ASP A 15 -9.95 -22.25 -1.82
CA ASP A 15 -11.40 -22.33 -1.89
C ASP A 15 -11.94 -21.15 -2.73
N PRO A 16 -12.55 -21.43 -3.91
CA PRO A 16 -13.09 -20.39 -4.79
C PRO A 16 -14.34 -19.73 -4.21
N ASP A 17 -15.05 -20.41 -3.31
CA ASP A 17 -16.28 -19.93 -2.68
C ASP A 17 -16.02 -19.20 -1.36
N ALA A 18 -14.81 -19.36 -0.80
CA ALA A 18 -14.42 -18.66 0.40
C ALA A 18 -14.43 -17.15 0.20
N LYS A 19 -15.18 -16.47 1.06
CA LYS A 19 -15.22 -15.02 1.14
C LYS A 19 -14.54 -14.57 2.42
N LYS A 20 -13.90 -13.41 2.33
CA LYS A 20 -13.40 -12.70 3.50
C LYS A 20 -14.57 -12.44 4.47
N PRO A 21 -14.47 -12.86 5.75
CA PRO A 21 -15.48 -12.53 6.75
C PRO A 21 -15.60 -11.01 6.95
N GLU A 22 -16.81 -10.52 7.23
CA GLU A 22 -17.04 -9.09 7.49
C GLU A 22 -16.31 -8.60 8.75
N ASP A 23 -16.16 -9.47 9.75
CA ASP A 23 -15.43 -9.21 11.01
C ASP A 23 -13.89 -9.35 10.85
N TRP A 24 -13.39 -9.58 9.64
CA TRP A 24 -11.96 -9.72 9.41
C TRP A 24 -11.32 -8.38 9.02
N ASP A 25 -10.52 -7.81 9.92
CA ASP A 25 -9.78 -6.59 9.62
C ASP A 25 -8.38 -6.88 9.06
N ASP A 26 -8.17 -6.49 7.80
CA ASP A 26 -6.87 -6.59 7.09
C ASP A 26 -6.03 -5.32 7.23
N LYS A 27 -6.56 -4.26 7.85
CA LYS A 27 -5.86 -2.99 8.01
C LYS A 27 -5.01 -3.07 9.26
N GLU A 28 -3.70 -3.16 9.06
CA GLU A 28 -2.73 -3.12 10.16
C GLU A 28 -2.75 -1.79 10.91
N TYR A 29 -3.05 -0.70 10.20
CA TYR A 29 -3.12 0.64 10.76
C TYR A 29 -4.49 1.27 10.48
N ILE A 30 -5.08 1.85 11.52
CA ILE A 30 -6.33 2.62 11.46
C ILE A 30 -6.05 4.09 11.81
N PRO A 31 -6.84 5.05 11.28
CA PRO A 31 -6.76 6.43 11.73
C PRO A 31 -6.97 6.52 13.24
N ASP A 32 -6.14 7.30 13.91
CA ASP A 32 -6.21 7.51 15.35
C ASP A 32 -7.46 8.33 15.70
N PRO A 33 -8.47 7.75 16.39
CA PRO A 33 -9.68 8.47 16.72
C PRO A 33 -9.44 9.65 17.67
N GLU A 34 -8.35 9.64 18.44
CA GLU A 34 -7.97 10.72 19.35
C GLU A 34 -7.17 11.83 18.64
N ASP A 35 -6.59 11.54 17.46
CA ASP A 35 -5.89 12.53 16.65
C ASP A 35 -6.87 13.27 15.76
N THR A 36 -7.53 14.26 16.33
CA THR A 36 -8.39 15.20 15.59
C THR A 36 -7.57 16.39 15.10
N LYS A 37 -7.96 16.93 13.94
CA LYS A 37 -7.39 18.18 13.44
C LYS A 37 -7.60 19.28 14.50
N PRO A 38 -6.53 19.97 14.96
CA PRO A 38 -6.68 21.10 15.87
C PRO A 38 -7.53 22.20 15.23
N GLU A 39 -8.40 22.84 16.03
CA GLU A 39 -9.10 24.04 15.59
C GLU A 39 -8.09 25.12 15.17
N GLY A 40 -8.35 25.79 14.05
CA GLY A 40 -7.45 26.82 13.53
C GLY A 40 -6.25 26.31 12.72
N TYR A 41 -6.04 24.99 12.58
CA TYR A 41 -4.88 24.46 11.84
C TYR A 41 -4.92 24.83 10.35
N ASP A 42 -6.10 24.78 9.72
CA ASP A 42 -6.28 25.16 8.32
C ASP A 42 -6.26 26.68 8.10
N ASP A 43 -6.45 27.46 9.18
CA ASP A 43 -6.45 28.92 9.14
C ASP A 43 -5.03 29.51 9.19
N ILE A 44 -4.01 28.68 9.45
CA ILE A 44 -2.60 29.11 9.45
C ILE A 44 -2.17 29.36 8.00
N PRO A 45 -1.87 30.62 7.62
CA PRO A 45 -1.45 30.93 6.26
C PRO A 45 -0.05 30.38 5.99
N LYS A 46 0.21 29.97 4.74
CA LYS A 46 1.53 29.46 4.30
C LYS A 46 2.61 30.52 4.35
N GLU A 47 2.21 31.76 4.13
CA GLU A 47 3.08 32.93 4.08
C GLU A 47 2.52 34.01 4.99
N ILE A 48 3.39 34.70 5.71
CA ILE A 48 3.07 35.83 6.57
C ILE A 48 3.89 37.05 6.11
N ALA A 49 3.40 38.26 6.33
CA ALA A 49 4.20 39.45 6.10
C ALA A 49 5.45 39.44 7.00
N ASP A 50 6.60 39.77 6.43
CA ASP A 50 7.84 39.91 7.18
C ASP A 50 7.73 41.08 8.16
N ALA A 51 7.69 40.78 9.46
CA ALA A 51 7.60 41.80 10.50
C ALA A 51 8.93 42.56 10.70
N ASP A 52 10.05 41.99 10.25
CA ASP A 52 11.37 42.62 10.32
C ASP A 52 11.67 43.47 9.08
N ALA A 53 10.87 43.32 8.01
CA ALA A 53 10.98 44.17 6.83
C ALA A 53 10.57 45.61 7.18
N LYS A 54 11.47 46.54 6.84
CA LYS A 54 11.23 47.97 6.94
C LYS A 54 11.13 48.57 5.56
N LYS A 55 10.26 49.58 5.44
CA LYS A 55 10.18 50.42 4.26
C LYS A 55 11.58 51.01 3.95
N PRO A 56 12.11 50.84 2.73
CA PRO A 56 13.37 51.45 2.32
C PRO A 56 13.34 52.98 2.44
N GLU A 57 14.48 53.59 2.77
CA GLU A 57 14.59 55.06 2.88
C GLU A 57 14.36 55.78 1.53
N ASP A 58 14.64 55.11 0.41
CA ASP A 58 14.46 55.64 -0.95
C ASP A 58 13.07 55.36 -1.55
N TRP A 59 12.09 54.87 -0.78
CA TRP A 59 10.75 54.55 -1.30
C TRP A 59 9.82 55.77 -1.32
N ASP A 60 9.24 56.08 -2.47
CA ASP A 60 8.29 57.17 -2.66
C ASP A 60 6.85 56.65 -2.83
N ASP A 61 5.94 56.95 -1.89
CA ASP A 61 4.56 56.46 -1.97
C ASP A 61 3.74 57.15 -3.10
N GLU A 62 4.14 58.34 -3.57
CA GLU A 62 3.46 59.03 -4.68
C GLU A 62 3.84 58.44 -6.05
N GLU A 63 5.09 58.02 -6.21
CA GLU A 63 5.63 57.49 -7.48
C GLU A 63 5.60 55.95 -7.55
N ASP A 64 5.90 55.24 -6.45
CA ASP A 64 5.98 53.77 -6.38
C ASP A 64 4.72 53.11 -5.78
N GLY A 65 3.86 53.90 -5.11
CA GLY A 65 2.64 53.44 -4.44
C GLY A 65 2.83 52.98 -2.98
N GLU A 66 1.76 52.51 -2.33
CA GLU A 66 1.79 52.10 -0.92
C GLU A 66 2.72 50.89 -0.73
N TRP A 67 3.78 51.07 0.05
CA TRP A 67 4.72 50.00 0.36
C TRP A 67 4.07 48.85 1.14
N THR A 68 4.23 47.62 0.65
CA THR A 68 3.82 46.40 1.37
C THR A 68 5.03 45.55 1.73
N PRO A 69 5.13 45.02 2.97
CA PRO A 69 6.21 44.13 3.36
C PRO A 69 6.23 42.85 2.51
N PRO A 70 7.41 42.27 2.23
CA PRO A 70 7.52 40.99 1.54
C PRO A 70 6.86 39.87 2.35
N THR A 71 6.33 38.86 1.67
CA THR A 71 5.81 37.66 2.34
C THR A 71 6.93 36.65 2.58
N ILE A 72 6.99 36.10 3.80
CA ILE A 72 7.94 35.07 4.21
C ILE A 72 7.19 33.77 4.56
N PRO A 73 7.83 32.59 4.42
CA PRO A 73 7.22 31.33 4.83
C PRO A 73 6.88 31.35 6.32
N ASN A 74 5.64 31.00 6.65
CA ASN A 74 5.19 30.96 8.04
C ASN A 74 5.78 29.73 8.76
N PRO A 75 6.62 29.90 9.80
CA PRO A 75 7.19 28.78 10.55
C PRO A 75 6.13 27.91 11.25
N GLU A 76 4.96 28.47 11.54
CA GLU A 76 3.84 27.75 12.16
C GLU A 76 3.05 26.90 11.15
N TYR A 77 3.20 27.15 9.84
CA TYR A 77 2.52 26.36 8.81
C TYR A 77 3.19 24.99 8.64
N LYS A 78 2.55 23.96 9.20
CA LYS A 78 3.04 22.57 9.18
C LYS A 78 2.63 21.76 7.94
N GLY A 79 2.09 22.41 6.91
CA GLY A 79 1.55 21.73 5.74
C GLY A 79 0.13 21.20 5.96
N PRO A 80 -0.47 20.52 4.96
CA PRO A 80 -1.79 19.92 5.09
C PRO A 80 -1.82 18.94 6.27
N TRP A 81 -2.82 19.07 7.14
CA TRP A 81 -2.98 18.17 8.28
C TRP A 81 -3.18 16.74 7.79
N THR A 82 -2.51 15.78 8.43
CA THR A 82 -2.72 14.34 8.19
C THR A 82 -2.97 13.64 9.51
N GLN A 83 -4.03 12.83 9.55
CA GLN A 83 -4.38 12.06 10.74
C GLN A 83 -3.31 11.00 11.00
N LYS A 84 -2.82 10.92 12.24
CA LYS A 84 -1.94 9.85 12.68
C LYS A 84 -2.64 8.51 12.52
N LYS A 85 -1.83 7.49 12.28
CA LYS A 85 -2.31 6.11 12.16
C LYS A 85 -1.77 5.30 13.33
N ILE A 86 -2.66 4.60 14.03
CA ILE A 86 -2.33 3.71 15.14
C ILE A 86 -2.45 2.25 14.70
N LYS A 87 -1.77 1.36 15.41
CA LYS A 87 -1.90 -0.08 15.19
C LYS A 87 -3.32 -0.52 15.53
N ASN A 88 -3.94 -1.24 14.61
CA ASN A 88 -5.29 -1.74 14.79
C ASN A 88 -5.27 -2.96 15.72
N PRO A 89 -5.89 -2.89 16.92
CA PRO A 89 -5.96 -4.03 17.83
C PRO A 89 -6.77 -5.21 17.27
N ASN A 90 -7.66 -4.96 16.31
CA ASN A 90 -8.48 -5.97 15.64
C ASN A 90 -7.83 -6.52 14.36
N TYR A 91 -6.58 -6.16 14.06
CA TYR A 91 -5.89 -6.65 12.88
C TYR A 91 -5.69 -8.17 12.95
N LYS A 92 -6.32 -8.90 12.02
CA LYS A 92 -6.25 -10.37 11.95
C LYS A 92 -5.21 -10.86 10.94
N GLY A 93 -4.45 -9.94 10.33
CA GLY A 93 -3.55 -10.26 9.22
C GLY A 93 -4.25 -10.12 7.88
N LYS A 94 -3.50 -10.17 6.78
CA LYS A 94 -4.10 -10.23 5.44
C LYS A 94 -4.87 -11.54 5.29
N TRP A 95 -6.18 -11.46 5.07
CA TRP A 95 -7.02 -12.61 4.82
C TRP A 95 -6.49 -13.44 3.65
N LYS A 96 -6.53 -14.76 3.81
CA LYS A 96 -6.21 -15.74 2.77
C LYS A 96 -7.33 -16.77 2.74
N ALA A 97 -7.82 -17.09 1.55
CA ALA A 97 -8.77 -18.18 1.37
C ALA A 97 -8.18 -19.49 1.94
N PRO A 98 -8.99 -20.29 2.65
CA PRO A 98 -8.58 -21.61 3.10
C PRO A 98 -8.20 -22.48 1.91
N LEU A 99 -7.27 -23.41 2.14
CA LEU A 99 -6.92 -24.43 1.17
C LEU A 99 -7.90 -25.60 1.33
N ILE A 100 -8.55 -25.97 0.23
CA ILE A 100 -9.42 -27.15 0.14
C ILE A 100 -8.78 -28.18 -0.76
N ASP A 101 -9.17 -29.44 -0.58
CA ASP A 101 -8.73 -30.52 -1.46
C ASP A 101 -9.23 -30.27 -2.87
N ASN A 102 -8.34 -30.43 -3.84
CA ASN A 102 -8.66 -30.20 -5.24
C ASN A 102 -9.49 -31.37 -5.78
N PRO A 103 -10.75 -31.17 -6.21
CA PRO A 103 -11.57 -32.24 -6.78
C PRO A 103 -10.99 -32.82 -8.08
N ASP A 104 -10.15 -32.05 -8.77
CA ASP A 104 -9.46 -32.50 -9.99
C ASP A 104 -8.18 -33.29 -9.68
N PHE A 105 -7.71 -33.30 -8.43
CA PHE A 105 -6.56 -34.11 -8.04
C PHE A 105 -6.97 -35.58 -7.96
N LYS A 106 -6.31 -36.40 -8.79
CA LYS A 106 -6.38 -37.85 -8.75
C LYS A 106 -4.97 -38.40 -8.69
N ASP A 107 -4.71 -39.24 -7.70
CA ASP A 107 -3.45 -39.94 -7.59
C ASP A 107 -3.40 -41.01 -8.67
N ASP A 108 -2.39 -40.94 -9.53
CA ASP A 108 -2.16 -41.89 -10.63
C ASP A 108 -0.83 -42.60 -10.40
N ALA A 109 -0.92 -43.82 -9.85
CA ALA A 109 0.23 -44.67 -9.56
C ALA A 109 0.92 -45.20 -10.83
N ASP A 110 0.23 -45.16 -11.97
CA ASP A 110 0.74 -45.66 -13.26
C ASP A 110 1.34 -44.54 -14.11
N LEU A 111 1.38 -43.29 -13.61
CA LEU A 111 1.89 -42.13 -14.33
C LEU A 111 3.32 -42.28 -14.86
N TYR A 112 4.16 -43.07 -14.18
CA TYR A 112 5.54 -43.38 -14.57
C TYR A 112 5.70 -44.75 -15.24
N VAL A 113 4.61 -45.49 -15.38
CA VAL A 113 4.62 -46.84 -15.93
C VAL A 113 4.47 -46.76 -17.44
N PHE A 114 5.56 -47.06 -18.13
CA PHE A 114 5.58 -47.21 -19.58
C PHE A 114 5.59 -48.70 -19.95
N PRO A 115 4.42 -49.34 -20.14
CA PRO A 115 4.34 -50.80 -20.28
C PRO A 115 5.04 -51.35 -21.53
N ASN A 116 5.31 -50.52 -22.54
CA ASN A 116 5.98 -50.92 -23.77
C ASN A 116 7.00 -49.87 -24.21
N LEU A 117 8.12 -49.76 -23.50
CA LEU A 117 9.27 -48.96 -23.92
C LEU A 117 10.25 -49.84 -24.73
N LYS A 118 10.20 -49.79 -26.06
CA LYS A 118 10.95 -50.73 -26.94
C LYS A 118 12.18 -50.15 -27.63
N TYR A 119 12.24 -48.82 -27.77
CA TYR A 119 13.28 -48.15 -28.54
C TYR A 119 13.84 -46.98 -27.75
N VAL A 120 15.13 -46.69 -27.96
CA VAL A 120 15.82 -45.53 -27.39
C VAL A 120 16.38 -44.71 -28.54
N GLY A 121 15.96 -43.44 -28.62
CA GLY A 121 16.52 -42.46 -29.54
C GLY A 121 17.36 -41.46 -28.76
N ILE A 122 18.53 -41.11 -29.28
CA ILE A 122 19.37 -40.06 -28.73
C ILE A 122 19.51 -39.01 -29.81
N GLU A 123 18.92 -37.84 -29.57
CA GLU A 123 19.09 -36.66 -30.42
C GLU A 123 19.67 -35.54 -29.56
N LEU A 124 20.83 -35.05 -29.96
CA LEU A 124 21.54 -33.96 -29.30
C LEU A 124 21.74 -32.86 -30.34
N TRP A 125 21.32 -31.65 -29.97
CA TRP A 125 21.66 -30.45 -30.73
C TRP A 125 23.01 -29.93 -30.27
N GLN A 126 23.87 -29.59 -31.24
CA GLN A 126 25.21 -29.03 -31.01
C GLN A 126 25.31 -27.63 -31.60
#